data_AF-A0A2K8T7N4-F1
#
_entry.id   AF-A0A2K8T7N4-F1
#
_cell.length_a   1.000
_cell.length_b   1.000
_cell.length_c   1.000
_cell.angle_alpha   90.00
_cell.angle_beta   90.00
_cell.angle_gamma   90.00
#
_symmetry.space_group_name_H-M   'P 1'
#
loop_
_entity.id
_entity.type
_entity.pdbx_description
1 polymer ?
#
loop_
_entity_poly.entity_id
_entity_poly.type
_entity_poly.pdbx_seq_one_letter_code
_entity_poly.pdbx_strand_id
1 'polypeptide(L)'
;MAKSRIFISIETTNETREALKRKATSEGKTVTEVVSQMINEYLNTSGAKEPQGTNVIDLQQKVQEMQQVLEEHTQLLNKHQQCLGELSA
;
A
#
# COMPACT_ATOMS: atom_id res chain seq x y z
N MET A 1 1.06 32.80 -14.09
CA MET A 1 -0.09 31.87 -14.26
C MET A 1 -1.19 32.30 -13.30
N ALA A 2 -2.41 32.56 -13.80
CA ALA A 2 -3.52 33.00 -12.96
C ALA A 2 -3.94 31.85 -12.02
N LYS A 3 -4.02 32.13 -10.71
CA LYS A 3 -4.52 31.14 -9.73
C LYS A 3 -6.03 31.02 -9.92
N SER A 4 -6.47 29.91 -10.53
CA SER A 4 -7.89 29.55 -10.56
C SER A 4 -8.32 29.09 -9.17
N ARG A 5 -9.43 29.65 -8.64
CA ARG A 5 -10.03 29.19 -7.38
C ARG A 5 -11.11 28.17 -7.70
N ILE A 6 -11.01 27.00 -7.09
CA ILE A 6 -12.00 25.93 -7.21
C ILE A 6 -12.69 25.79 -5.85
N PHE A 7 -14.02 25.73 -5.86
CA PHE A 7 -14.82 25.48 -4.67
C PHE A 7 -15.27 24.02 -4.68
N ILE A 8 -15.03 23.32 -3.58
CA ILE A 8 -15.40 21.92 -3.41
C ILE A 8 -16.30 21.82 -2.18
N SER A 9 -17.48 21.24 -2.34
CA SER A 9 -18.38 20.92 -1.23
C SER A 9 -18.20 19.45 -0.86
N ILE A 10 -17.94 19.18 0.42
CA ILE A 10 -17.72 17.83 0.93
C ILE A 10 -18.68 17.62 2.09
N GLU A 11 -19.48 16.57 2.02
CA GLU A 11 -20.29 16.14 3.14
C GLU A 11 -19.42 15.40 4.15
N THR A 12 -19.45 15.84 5.42
CA THR A 12 -18.63 15.27 6.49
C THR A 12 -19.46 15.16 7.77
N THR A 13 -19.02 14.33 8.71
CA THR A 13 -19.62 14.29 10.04
C THR A 13 -19.27 15.55 10.84
N ASN A 14 -20.05 15.82 11.90
CA ASN A 14 -19.77 16.91 12.83
C ASN A 14 -18.43 16.71 13.55
N GLU A 15 -18.06 15.48 13.87
CA GLU A 15 -16.79 15.16 14.52
C GLU A 15 -15.60 15.53 13.64
N THR A 16 -15.64 15.17 12.35
CA THR A 16 -14.59 15.51 11.39
C THR A 16 -14.46 17.02 11.21
N ARG A 17 -15.59 17.74 11.16
CA ARG A 17 -15.60 19.21 11.07
C ARG A 17 -14.91 19.84 12.29
N GLU A 18 -15.24 19.38 13.49
CA GLU A 18 -14.65 19.92 14.72
C GLU A 18 -13.17 19.55 14.85
N ALA A 19 -12.76 18.35 14.43
CA ALA A 19 -11.36 17.96 14.38
C ALA A 19 -10.55 18.86 13.43
N LEU A 20 -11.07 19.14 12.22
CA LEU A 20 -10.43 20.04 11.26
C LEU A 20 -10.30 21.46 11.81
N LYS A 21 -11.34 21.98 12.47
CA LYS A 21 -11.28 23.30 13.12
C LYS A 21 -10.23 23.35 14.22
N ARG A 22 -10.21 22.35 15.12
CA ARG A 22 -9.20 22.30 16.20
C ARG A 22 -7.79 22.29 15.65
N LYS A 23 -7.54 21.47 14.62
CA LYS A 23 -6.24 21.38 13.95
C LYS A 23 -5.84 22.70 13.27
N ALA A 24 -6.78 23.33 12.57
CA ALA A 24 -6.59 24.65 11.97
C ALA A 24 -6.20 25.69 13.04
N THR A 25 -6.94 25.75 14.16
CA THR A 25 -6.64 26.65 15.27
C THR A 25 -5.28 26.35 15.91
N SER A 26 -4.95 25.08 16.17
CA SER A 26 -3.67 24.72 16.82
C SER A 26 -2.45 25.05 15.97
N GLU A 27 -2.58 24.96 14.64
CA GLU A 27 -1.50 25.24 13.70
C GLU A 27 -1.48 26.70 13.22
N GLY A 28 -2.44 27.53 13.64
CA GLY A 28 -2.59 28.91 13.16
C GLY A 28 -2.91 29.00 11.67
N LYS A 29 -3.55 27.97 11.11
CA LYS A 29 -3.89 27.83 9.68
C LYS A 29 -5.38 27.90 9.45
N THR A 30 -5.78 28.08 8.20
CA THR A 30 -7.16 27.90 7.75
C THR A 30 -7.48 26.43 7.54
N VAL A 31 -8.77 26.06 7.62
CA VAL A 31 -9.23 24.70 7.31
C VAL A 31 -8.83 24.29 5.88
N THR A 32 -8.87 25.23 4.93
CA THR A 32 -8.46 24.99 3.54
C THR A 32 -6.98 24.60 3.44
N GLU A 33 -6.10 25.25 4.20
CA GLU A 33 -4.66 24.92 4.21
C GLU A 33 -4.41 23.56 4.85
N VAL A 34 -5.10 23.25 5.94
CA VAL A 34 -5.03 21.92 6.58
C VAL A 34 -5.47 20.83 5.61
N VAL A 35 -6.61 21.01 4.94
CA VAL A 35 -7.11 20.03 3.95
C VAL A 35 -6.16 19.91 2.76
N SER A 36 -5.63 21.03 2.25
CA SER A 36 -4.66 21.03 1.14
C SER A 36 -3.37 20.29 1.52
N GLN A 37 -2.89 20.50 2.74
CA GLN A 37 -1.73 19.79 3.27
C GLN A 37 -2.01 18.29 3.40
N MET A 38 -3.16 17.89 3.94
CA MET A 38 -3.55 16.48 4.02
C MET A 38 -3.67 15.82 2.64
N ILE A 39 -4.20 16.53 1.64
CA ILE A 39 -4.26 16.03 0.25
C ILE A 39 -2.85 15.84 -0.30
N ASN A 40 -1.97 16.83 -0.13
CA ASN A 40 -0.59 16.74 -0.59
C ASN A 40 0.16 15.59 0.12
N GLU A 41 -0.01 15.45 1.43
CA GLU A 41 0.54 14.35 2.20
C GLU A 41 0.02 13.01 1.67
N TYR A 42 -1.28 12.85 1.45
CA TYR A 42 -1.88 11.64 0.87
C TYR A 42 -1.29 11.30 -0.50
N LEU A 43 -1.20 12.28 -1.40
CA LEU A 43 -0.60 12.10 -2.73
C LEU A 43 0.88 11.71 -2.65
N ASN A 44 1.59 12.15 -1.60
CA ASN A 44 3.02 11.90 -1.39
C ASN A 44 3.33 10.65 -0.55
N THR A 45 2.41 10.17 0.32
CA THR A 45 2.66 9.05 1.24
C THR A 45 2.37 7.68 0.64
N SER A 46 1.49 7.57 -0.37
CA SER A 46 1.26 6.31 -1.10
C SER A 46 0.49 6.53 -2.40
N GLY A 47 1.11 6.28 -3.56
CA GLY A 47 0.38 5.69 -4.69
C GLY A 47 -0.54 6.55 -5.56
N ALA A 48 -0.37 7.87 -5.69
CA ALA A 48 -0.95 8.59 -6.83
C ALA A 48 -0.28 8.21 -8.19
N LYS A 49 0.75 7.36 -8.13
CA LYS A 49 1.26 6.55 -9.25
C LYS A 49 1.01 5.07 -8.93
N GLU A 50 -0.21 4.60 -9.06
CA GLU A 50 -0.56 3.34 -9.73
C GLU A 50 -2.06 3.08 -9.58
N PRO A 51 -2.78 2.73 -10.68
CA PRO A 51 -4.14 2.27 -10.57
C PRO A 51 -4.15 0.96 -9.77
N GLN A 52 -5.19 0.74 -8.98
CA GLN A 52 -5.46 -0.48 -8.21
C GLN A 52 -5.66 -1.76 -9.08
N GLY A 53 -5.08 -1.82 -10.29
CA GLY A 53 -5.17 -2.94 -11.23
C GLY A 53 -3.94 -3.85 -11.30
N THR A 54 -2.79 -3.47 -10.74
CA THR A 54 -1.53 -4.23 -10.93
C THR A 54 -1.34 -5.38 -9.92
N ASN A 55 -2.08 -5.41 -8.80
CA ASN A 55 -1.68 -6.28 -7.69
C ASN A 55 -1.95 -7.77 -7.91
N VAL A 56 -3.00 -8.18 -8.65
CA VAL A 56 -3.36 -9.60 -8.74
C VAL A 56 -2.41 -10.39 -9.65
N ILE A 57 -1.96 -9.80 -10.76
CA ILE A 57 -1.08 -10.48 -11.72
C ILE A 57 0.33 -10.62 -11.12
N ASP A 58 0.84 -9.57 -10.48
CA ASP A 58 2.15 -9.63 -9.82
C ASP A 58 2.14 -10.57 -8.61
N LEU A 59 1.04 -10.60 -7.85
CA LEU A 59 0.84 -11.60 -6.79
C LEU A 59 0.78 -13.02 -7.36
N GLN A 60 0.09 -13.23 -8.48
CA GLN A 60 0.00 -14.55 -9.11
C GLN A 60 1.36 -15.02 -9.64
N GLN A 61 2.13 -14.13 -10.25
CA GLN A 61 3.48 -14.44 -10.72
C GLN A 61 4.41 -14.78 -9.54
N LYS A 62 4.31 -14.04 -8.44
CA LYS A 62 5.11 -14.30 -7.23
C LYS A 62 4.72 -15.62 -6.55
N VAL A 63 3.44 -15.98 -6.57
CA VAL A 63 2.96 -17.29 -6.08
C VAL A 63 3.49 -18.43 -6.95
N GLN A 64 3.53 -18.27 -8.27
CA GLN A 64 4.11 -19.26 -9.17
C GLN A 64 5.61 -19.46 -8.93
N GLU A 65 6.37 -18.38 -8.75
CA GLU A 65 7.80 -18.45 -8.40
C GLU A 65 8.02 -19.19 -7.07
N MET A 66 7.21 -18.90 -6.05
CA MET A 66 7.28 -19.60 -4.76
C MET A 66 6.95 -21.09 -4.88
N GLN A 67 5.97 -21.47 -5.71
CA GLN A 67 5.63 -22.87 -5.96
C GLN A 67 6.77 -23.62 -6.63
N GLN A 68 7.43 -23.01 -7.62
CA GLN A 68 8.56 -23.62 -8.30
C GLN A 68 9.74 -23.87 -7.35
N VAL A 69 10.10 -22.88 -6.53
CA VAL A 69 11.17 -23.02 -5.54
C VAL A 69 10.83 -24.12 -4.52
N LEU A 70 9.58 -24.19 -4.07
CA LEU A 70 9.16 -25.23 -3.12
C LEU A 70 9.30 -26.64 -3.71
N GLU A 71 8.96 -26.80 -5.00
CA GLU A 71 9.07 -28.09 -5.69
C GLU A 71 10.53 -28.52 -5.86
N GLU A 72 11.41 -27.60 -6.28
CA GLU A 72 12.85 -27.85 -6.39
C GLU A 72 13.47 -28.28 -5.06
N HIS A 73 13.12 -27.59 -3.96
CA HIS A 73 13.61 -27.93 -2.62
C HIS A 73 13.06 -29.27 -2.12
N THR A 74 11.81 -29.61 -2.45
CA THR A 74 11.20 -30.89 -2.08
C THR A 74 11.85 -32.06 -2.81
N GLN A 75 12.12 -31.91 -4.11
CA GLN A 75 12.86 -32.91 -4.90
C GLN A 75 14.28 -33.11 -4.36
N LEU A 76 14.96 -32.01 -3.99
CA LEU A 76 16.28 -32.07 -3.40
C LEU A 76 16.27 -32.85 -2.07
N LEU A 77 15.30 -32.58 -1.19
CA LEU A 77 15.14 -33.28 0.09
C LEU A 77 14.89 -34.78 -0.10
N ASN A 78 14.00 -35.15 -1.03
CA ASN A 78 13.71 -36.55 -1.34
C ASN A 78 14.95 -37.29 -1.85
N LYS A 79 15.75 -36.65 -2.71
CA LYS A 79 17.01 -37.22 -3.20
C LYS A 79 18.02 -37.42 -2.06
N HIS A 80 18.13 -36.47 -1.14
CA HIS A 80 19.00 -36.63 0.04
C HIS A 80 18.51 -37.76 0.95
N GLN A 81 17.20 -37.89 1.18
CA GLN A 81 16.64 -38.99 1.96
C GLN A 81 16.89 -40.36 1.31
N GLN A 82 16.77 -40.47 -0.02
CA GLN A 82 17.07 -41.70 -0.74
C GLN A 82 18.56 -42.08 -0.61
N CYS A 83 19.48 -41.14 -0.84
CA CYS A 83 20.90 -41.40 -0.67
C CYS A 83 21.28 -41.77 0.77
N LEU A 84 20.68 -41.13 1.77
CA LEU A 84 20.89 -41.50 3.17
C LEU A 84 20.32 -42.88 3.51
N GLY A 85 19.17 -43.23 2.93
CA GLY A 85 18.57 -44.56 3.05
C GLY A 85 19.47 -45.65 2.46
N GLU A 86 20.00 -45.43 1.25
CA GLU A 86 20.93 -46.33 0.56
C GLU A 86 22.28 -46.48 1.28
N LEU A 87 22.77 -45.43 1.96
CA LEU A 87 24.00 -45.50 2.77
C LEU A 87 23.81 -46.18 4.13
N SER A 88 22.55 -46.32 4.58
CA SER A 88 22.19 -46.91 5.88
C SER A 88 21.73 -48.38 5.81
N ALA A 89 21.61 -48.93 4.59
CA ALA A 89 21.26 -50.33 4.30
C ALA A 89 22.51 -51.17 3.99
#